data_AF-A0A2G6N1Z5-F1
#
_entry.id   AF-A0A2G6N1Z5-F1
#
_cell.length_a   1.000
_cell.length_b   1.000
_cell.length_c   1.000
_cell.angle_alpha   90.00
_cell.angle_beta   90.00
_cell.angle_gamma   90.00
#
_symmetry.space_group_name_H-M   'P 1'
#
loop_
_entity.id
_entity.type
_entity.pdbx_description
1 polymer ?
#
loop_
_entity_poly.entity_id
_entity_poly.type
_entity_poly.pdbx_seq_one_letter_code
_entity_poly.pdbx_strand_id
1 'polypeptide(L)'
;MSAELAQAHDAYLERVKANLGDVEVGGYAKVQGRLIKVLAREEFDRRFLEYQHVQQAYEQSMARGDTVNDAIVQLLHERAAELLLDPHI
;
A
#
# COMPACT_ATOMS: atom_id res chain seq x y z
N MET A 1 -17.95 -0.52 -1.53
CA MET A 1 -16.82 -0.15 -2.41
C MET A 1 -16.43 1.32 -2.35
N SER A 2 -17.21 2.29 -2.84
CA SER A 2 -16.76 3.71 -2.90
C SER A 2 -16.51 4.36 -1.53
N ALA A 3 -17.34 4.04 -0.53
CA ALA A 3 -17.17 4.55 0.84
C ALA A 3 -15.94 3.96 1.55
N GLU A 4 -15.65 2.67 1.33
CA GLU A 4 -14.48 1.99 1.91
C GLU A 4 -13.17 2.54 1.32
N LEU A 5 -13.12 2.77 0.00
CA LEU A 5 -11.98 3.42 -0.64
C LEU A 5 -11.78 4.85 -0.14
N ALA A 6 -12.86 5.58 0.16
CA ALA A 6 -12.76 6.91 0.73
C ALA A 6 -12.13 6.89 2.12
N GLN A 7 -12.62 6.01 3.01
CA GLN A 7 -12.04 5.84 4.34
C GLN A 7 -10.59 5.37 4.28
N ALA A 8 -10.25 4.45 3.38
CA ALA A 8 -8.89 3.97 3.20
C ALA A 8 -7.94 5.07 2.71
N HIS A 9 -8.41 5.94 1.82
CA HIS A 9 -7.65 7.09 1.33
C HIS A 9 -7.45 8.15 2.42
N ASP A 10 -8.49 8.45 3.20
CA ASP A 10 -8.38 9.41 4.30
C ASP A 10 -7.37 8.90 5.34
N ALA A 11 -7.45 7.62 5.71
CA ALA A 11 -6.47 6.98 6.58
C ALA A 11 -5.05 6.98 5.96
N TYR A 12 -4.93 6.87 4.64
CA TYR A 12 -3.64 7.01 3.95
C TYR A 12 -3.07 8.42 4.09
N LEU A 13 -3.87 9.46 3.91
CA LEU A 13 -3.43 10.84 4.10
C LEU A 13 -3.04 11.12 5.55
N GLU A 14 -3.73 10.53 6.52
CA GLU A 14 -3.32 10.59 7.93
C GLU A 14 -1.95 9.94 8.14
N ARG A 15 -1.70 8.77 7.54
CA ARG A 15 -0.38 8.11 7.59
C ARG A 15 0.70 8.93 6.90
N VAL A 16 0.40 9.54 5.76
CA VAL A 16 1.30 10.46 5.04
C VAL A 16 1.67 11.61 5.96
N LYS A 17 0.67 12.27 6.56
CA LYS A 17 0.92 13.39 7.46
C LYS A 17 1.73 12.99 8.69
N ALA A 18 1.42 11.84 9.28
CA ALA A 18 2.10 11.35 10.49
C ALA A 18 3.56 10.94 10.23
N ASN A 19 3.85 10.34 9.07
CA ASN A 19 5.19 9.81 8.76
C ASN A 19 6.07 10.79 7.96
N LEU A 20 5.45 11.62 7.12
CA LEU A 20 6.14 12.45 6.10
C LEU A 20 5.99 13.94 6.35
N GLY A 21 5.06 14.36 7.22
CA GLY A 21 4.72 15.77 7.44
C GLY A 21 3.84 16.34 6.32
N ASP A 22 3.96 17.64 6.07
CA ASP A 22 3.13 18.38 5.11
C ASP A 22 3.62 18.22 3.65
N VAL A 23 3.67 16.98 3.16
CA VAL A 23 3.98 16.68 1.76
C VAL A 23 2.69 16.72 0.95
N GLU A 24 2.67 17.56 -0.09
CA GLU A 24 1.51 17.69 -0.97
C GLU A 24 1.30 16.44 -1.84
N VAL A 25 0.07 16.24 -2.29
CA VAL A 25 -0.27 15.22 -3.29
C VAL A 25 0.56 15.43 -4.56
N GLY A 26 1.19 14.37 -5.05
CA GLY A 26 2.15 14.42 -6.15
C GLY A 26 3.58 14.77 -5.74
N GLY A 27 3.78 15.23 -4.50
CA GLY A 27 5.09 15.45 -3.90
C GLY A 27 5.81 14.12 -3.60
N TYR A 28 7.12 14.23 -3.41
CA TYR A 28 7.98 13.09 -3.10
C TYR A 28 8.53 13.19 -1.68
N ALA A 29 8.54 12.08 -0.97
CA ALA A 29 9.08 11.95 0.38
C ALA A 29 9.99 10.74 0.48
N LYS A 30 10.95 10.78 1.40
CA LYS A 30 11.84 9.64 1.65
C LYS A 30 11.30 8.78 2.79
N VAL A 31 11.00 7.52 2.49
CA VAL A 31 10.52 6.50 3.45
C VAL A 31 11.43 5.30 3.39
N GLN A 32 12.00 4.92 4.54
CA GLN A 32 12.89 3.75 4.66
C GLN A 32 13.99 3.70 3.58
N GLY A 33 14.60 4.85 3.28
CA GLY A 33 15.65 4.94 2.26
C GLY A 33 15.15 5.09 0.82
N ARG A 34 13.86 4.94 0.55
CA ARG A 34 13.24 5.01 -0.78
C ARG A 34 12.49 6.31 -0.98
N LEU A 35 12.46 6.82 -2.21
CA LEU A 35 11.66 7.98 -2.56
C LEU A 35 10.27 7.50 -2.99
N ILE A 36 9.24 7.88 -2.25
CA ILE A 36 7.84 7.56 -2.56
C ILE A 36 7.08 8.82 -2.97
N LYS A 37 6.14 8.68 -3.89
CA LYS A 37 5.23 9.75 -4.31
C LYS A 37 3.97 9.70 -3.44
N VAL A 38 3.54 10.84 -2.91
CA VAL A 38 2.21 10.95 -2.29
C VAL A 38 1.16 10.83 -3.38
N LEU A 39 0.32 9.81 -3.27
CA LEU A 39 -0.62 9.44 -4.33
C LEU A 39 -1.83 10.36 -4.34
N ALA A 40 -2.27 10.75 -5.54
CA ALA A 40 -3.60 11.33 -5.72
C ALA A 40 -4.68 10.25 -5.54
N ARG A 41 -5.92 10.67 -5.28
CA ARG A 41 -7.01 9.73 -4.99
C ARG A 41 -7.17 8.62 -6.04
N GLU A 42 -7.17 8.96 -7.32
CA GLU A 42 -7.31 7.98 -8.40
C GLU A 42 -6.10 7.03 -8.52
N GLU A 43 -4.90 7.49 -8.16
CA GLU A 43 -3.70 6.65 -8.11
C GLU A 43 -3.76 5.72 -6.89
N PHE A 44 -4.16 6.26 -5.74
CA PHE A 44 -4.36 5.51 -4.50
C PHE A 44 -5.37 4.38 -4.69
N ASP A 45 -6.56 4.69 -5.21
CA ASP A 45 -7.63 3.69 -5.38
C ASP A 45 -7.15 2.51 -6.22
N ARG A 46 -6.42 2.77 -7.31
CA ARG A 46 -5.83 1.72 -8.16
C ARG A 46 -4.79 0.89 -7.41
N ARG A 47 -3.86 1.55 -6.70
CA ARG A 47 -2.78 0.88 -5.96
C ARG A 47 -3.29 0.08 -4.78
N PHE A 48 -4.28 0.60 -4.08
CA PHE A 48 -4.89 -0.05 -2.93
C PHE A 48 -5.66 -1.30 -3.35
N LEU A 49 -6.44 -1.24 -4.44
CA LEU A 49 -7.14 -2.41 -4.97
C LEU A 49 -6.16 -3.48 -5.48
N GLU A 50 -5.07 -3.08 -6.16
CA GLU A 50 -3.99 -3.99 -6.57
C GLU A 50 -3.38 -4.69 -5.35
N TYR A 51 -3.04 -3.93 -4.30
CA TYR A 51 -2.49 -4.46 -3.06
C TYR A 51 -3.44 -5.46 -2.38
N GLN A 52 -4.72 -5.11 -2.22
CA GLN A 52 -5.72 -5.98 -1.61
C GLN A 52 -5.87 -7.30 -2.37
N HIS A 53 -5.86 -7.25 -3.71
CA HIS A 53 -5.98 -8.45 -4.52
C HIS A 53 -4.76 -9.37 -4.35
N VAL A 54 -3.55 -8.82 -4.37
CA VAL A 54 -2.32 -9.61 -4.17
C VAL A 54 -2.24 -10.15 -2.75
N GLN A 55 -2.62 -9.36 -1.74
CA GLN A 55 -2.64 -9.79 -0.34
C GLN A 55 -3.62 -10.95 -0.13
N GLN A 56 -4.83 -10.84 -0.69
CA GLN A 56 -5.81 -11.91 -0.61
C GLN A 56 -5.31 -13.20 -1.29
N ALA A 57 -4.67 -13.08 -2.46
CA ALA A 57 -4.10 -14.25 -3.14
C ALA A 57 -2.95 -14.88 -2.34
N TYR A 58 -2.12 -14.07 -1.69
CA TYR A 58 -1.07 -14.53 -0.79
C TYR A 58 -1.64 -15.30 0.41
N GLU A 59 -2.59 -14.70 1.13
CA GLU A 59 -3.23 -15.32 2.30
C GLU A 59 -3.90 -16.64 1.95
N GLN A 60 -4.57 -16.72 0.80
CA GLN A 60 -5.17 -17.96 0.32
C GLN A 60 -4.14 -19.04 -0.01
N SER A 61 -3.00 -18.65 -0.60
CA SER A 61 -1.91 -19.58 -0.93
C SER A 61 -1.28 -20.13 0.35
N MET A 62 -1.04 -19.25 1.33
CA MET A 62 -0.54 -19.64 2.66
C MET A 62 -1.52 -20.56 3.39
N ALA A 63 -2.83 -20.27 3.35
CA ALA A 63 -3.86 -21.10 3.97
C ALA A 63 -3.97 -22.50 3.35
N ARG A 64 -3.66 -22.66 2.05
CA ARG A 64 -3.60 -23.96 1.38
C ARG A 64 -2.28 -24.70 1.58
N GLY A 65 -1.24 -24.02 2.10
CA GLY A 65 0.11 -24.57 2.21
C GLY A 65 0.87 -24.57 0.88
N ASP A 66 0.47 -23.73 -0.07
CA ASP A 66 1.15 -23.59 -1.36
C ASP A 66 2.49 -22.86 -1.18
N THR A 67 3.49 -23.20 -2.00
CA THR A 67 4.73 -22.42 -2.07
C THR A 67 4.46 -21.07 -2.73
N VAL A 68 4.69 -19.98 -2.00
CA VAL A 68 4.64 -18.62 -2.54
C VAL A 68 6.00 -18.24 -3.10
N ASN A 69 6.01 -17.59 -4.26
CA ASN A 69 7.22 -17.03 -4.86
C ASN A 69 7.64 -15.74 -4.12
N ASP A 70 8.92 -15.62 -3.77
CA ASP A 70 9.51 -14.42 -3.15
C ASP A 70 9.19 -13.12 -3.91
N ALA A 71 9.01 -13.17 -5.23
CA ALA A 71 8.62 -12.02 -6.03
C ALA A 71 7.25 -11.44 -5.61
N ILE A 72 6.31 -12.28 -5.18
CA ILE A 72 4.99 -11.85 -4.68
C ILE A 72 5.14 -11.17 -3.32
N VAL A 73 5.96 -11.74 -2.43
CA VAL A 73 6.27 -11.17 -1.12
C VAL A 73 6.93 -9.81 -1.28
N GLN A 74 7.90 -9.70 -2.18
CA GLN A 74 8.57 -8.44 -2.49
C GLN A 74 7.59 -7.40 -3.05
N LEU A 75 6.71 -7.79 -3.98
CA LEU A 75 5.69 -6.90 -4.51
C LEU A 75 4.75 -6.38 -3.41
N LEU A 76 4.34 -7.24 -2.47
CA LEU A 76 3.53 -6.84 -1.32
C LEU A 76 4.26 -5.84 -0.43
N HIS A 77 5.55 -6.06 -0.14
CA HIS A 77 6.37 -5.10 0.61
C HIS A 77 6.48 -3.75 -0.10
N GLU A 78 6.71 -3.75 -1.41
CA GLU A 78 6.83 -2.52 -2.20
C GLU A 78 5.51 -1.73 -2.21
N ARG A 79 4.38 -2.41 -2.44
CA ARG A 79 3.06 -1.78 -2.43
C ARG A 79 2.65 -1.31 -1.04
N ALA A 80 2.93 -2.09 0.00
CA ALA A 80 2.69 -1.67 1.37
C ALA A 80 3.50 -0.42 1.72
N ALA A 81 4.77 -0.34 1.33
CA ALA A 81 5.61 0.83 1.54
C ALA A 81 5.08 2.09 0.82
N GLU A 82 4.62 1.97 -0.43
CA GLU A 82 3.98 3.09 -1.16
C GLU A 82 2.69 3.58 -0.47
N LEU A 83 1.92 2.65 0.12
CA LEU A 83 0.66 2.91 0.81
C LEU A 83 0.84 3.22 2.31
N LEU A 84 2.08 3.24 2.80
CA LEU A 84 2.44 3.37 4.21
C LEU A 84 1.71 2.37 5.11
N LEU A 85 1.50 1.16 4.63
CA LEU A 85 0.91 0.05 5.39
C LEU A 85 2.03 -0.80 6.00
N ASP A 86 1.72 -1.42 7.13
CA ASP A 86 2.58 -2.47 7.69
C ASP A 86 2.19 -3.81 7.03
N PRO A 87 3.06 -4.40 6.20
CA PRO A 87 2.73 -5.65 5.53
C PRO A 87 2.70 -6.78 6.57
N HIS A 88 1.51 -7.25 6.94
CA HIS A 88 1.33 -8.43 7.79
C HIS A 88 1.52 -9.71 6.97
N ILE A 89 2.76 -10.00 6.59
CA ILE A 89 3.18 -11.20 5.85
C ILE A 89 4.32 -11.93 6.56
#